data_AF-A0A2V4GSK6-F1
#
_entry.id   AF-A0A2V4GSK6-F1
#
_cell.length_a   1.000
_cell.length_b   1.000
_cell.length_c   1.000
_cell.angle_alpha   90.00
_cell.angle_beta   90.00
_cell.angle_gamma   90.00
#
_symmetry.space_group_name_H-M   'P 1'
#
loop_
_entity.id
_entity.type
_entity.pdbx_description
1 polymer ?
#
loop_
_entity_poly.entity_id
_entity_poly.type
_entity_poly.pdbx_seq_one_letter_code
_entity_poly.pdbx_strand_id
1 'polypeptide(L)'
;MLSMSFAAVSISSSFAVQSKSFGYLFRYTKATRSWYMLSLMAAMSILFLILGSIILGVNWLLNFERYHIDAAPRSLLGIIALAPAEGLLVSGVTLAIFSIFITYSGYRHLNYIRFLPIYIYFAADFSIIEAGVHGASYYLSPFLSSTYLTIYLYSGSKRFPFNTITPYSVDPHLALISLAASMLISYTASIIFMKRIGSSGVDGERLF
;
A
#
# COMPACT_ATOMS: atom_id res chain seq x y z
N MET A 1 -10.30 3.76 -3.15
CA MET A 1 -9.30 2.97 -2.40
C MET A 1 -8.90 1.72 -3.17
N LEU A 2 -9.81 0.80 -3.52
CA LEU A 2 -9.49 -0.39 -4.34
C LEU A 2 -8.71 -0.08 -5.63
N SER A 3 -9.12 0.96 -6.39
CA SER A 3 -8.41 1.41 -7.60
C SER A 3 -6.95 1.80 -7.35
N MET A 4 -6.66 2.45 -6.22
CA MET A 4 -5.30 2.79 -5.80
C MET A 4 -4.50 1.55 -5.39
N SER A 5 -5.13 0.57 -4.74
CA SER A 5 -4.49 -0.70 -4.40
C SER A 5 -4.07 -1.48 -5.66
N PHE A 6 -4.91 -1.53 -6.70
CA PHE A 6 -4.56 -2.13 -7.98
C PHE A 6 -3.40 -1.38 -8.67
N ALA A 7 -3.44 -0.05 -8.69
CA ALA A 7 -2.37 0.76 -9.23
C ALA A 7 -1.05 0.54 -8.48
N ALA A 8 -1.08 0.52 -7.16
CA ALA A 8 0.09 0.29 -6.30
C ALA A 8 0.71 -1.09 -6.50
N VAL A 9 -0.11 -2.13 -6.63
CA VAL A 9 0.35 -3.49 -6.92
C VAL A 9 0.96 -3.58 -8.32
N SER A 10 0.35 -2.95 -9.31
CA SER A 10 0.87 -2.92 -10.68
C SER A 10 2.22 -2.22 -10.74
N ILE A 11 2.36 -1.03 -10.15
CA ILE A 11 3.62 -0.28 -10.10
C ILE A 11 4.68 -1.07 -9.32
N SER A 12 4.29 -1.65 -8.18
CA SER A 12 5.18 -2.50 -7.37
C SER A 12 5.55 -3.82 -8.06
N SER A 13 4.78 -4.31 -9.04
CA SER A 13 5.16 -5.51 -9.79
C SER A 13 6.40 -5.31 -10.66
N SER A 14 6.65 -4.07 -11.11
CA SER A 14 7.87 -3.68 -11.80
C SER A 14 9.12 -3.89 -10.95
N PHE A 15 9.00 -3.78 -9.62
CA PHE A 15 10.10 -4.08 -8.70
C PHE A 15 10.55 -5.55 -8.79
N ALA A 16 9.61 -6.49 -8.90
CA ALA A 16 9.93 -7.92 -9.02
C ALA A 16 10.65 -8.26 -10.34
N VAL A 17 10.46 -7.44 -11.37
CA VAL A 17 11.21 -7.56 -12.64
C VAL A 17 12.61 -6.96 -12.46
N GLN A 18 12.71 -5.78 -11.86
CA GLN A 18 13.98 -5.09 -11.63
C GLN A 18 14.88 -5.83 -10.63
N SER A 19 14.31 -6.62 -9.72
CA SER A 19 15.08 -7.30 -8.67
C SER A 19 16.12 -8.28 -9.19
N LYS A 20 15.93 -8.82 -10.40
CA LYS A 20 16.92 -9.66 -11.09
C LYS A 20 18.24 -8.92 -11.32
N SER A 21 18.18 -7.61 -11.55
CA SER A 21 19.34 -6.75 -11.80
C SER A 21 19.94 -6.11 -10.55
N PHE A 22 19.40 -6.37 -9.35
CA PHE A 22 19.87 -5.69 -8.13
C PHE A 22 21.31 -6.00 -7.74
N GLY A 23 21.78 -7.23 -7.99
CA GLY A 23 23.19 -7.58 -7.76
C GLY A 23 24.14 -6.68 -8.56
N TYR A 24 23.81 -6.45 -9.83
CA TYR A 24 24.52 -5.53 -10.72
C TYR A 24 24.33 -4.07 -10.31
N LEU A 25 23.08 -3.64 -10.12
CA LEU A 25 22.74 -2.26 -9.77
C LEU A 25 23.53 -1.80 -8.54
N PHE A 26 23.48 -2.54 -7.43
CA PHE A 26 24.14 -2.13 -6.19
C PHE A 26 25.66 -2.28 -6.24
N ARG A 27 26.20 -3.18 -7.06
CA ARG A 27 27.64 -3.35 -7.23
C ARG A 27 28.27 -2.23 -8.06
N TYR A 28 27.59 -1.76 -9.11
CA TYR A 28 28.17 -0.81 -10.07
C TYR A 28 27.75 0.66 -9.85
N THR A 29 26.58 0.94 -9.28
CA THR A 29 26.13 2.33 -9.08
C THR A 29 26.52 2.95 -7.73
N LYS A 30 27.17 2.19 -6.83
CA LYS A 30 27.44 2.58 -5.42
C LYS A 30 26.19 3.02 -4.63
N ALA A 31 24.99 2.83 -5.17
CA ALA A 31 23.75 3.16 -4.49
C ALA A 31 23.52 2.20 -3.31
N THR A 32 23.23 2.75 -2.13
CA THR A 32 22.81 1.91 -1.00
C THR A 32 21.36 1.46 -1.20
N ARG A 33 21.02 0.26 -0.70
CA ARG A 33 19.66 -0.30 -0.79
C ARG A 33 18.62 0.65 -0.17
N SER A 34 18.98 1.31 0.93
CA SER A 34 18.12 2.30 1.60
C SER A 34 17.90 3.54 0.72
N TRP A 35 18.94 4.03 0.03
CA TRP A 35 18.79 5.16 -0.89
C TRP A 35 17.90 4.82 -2.08
N TYR A 36 18.05 3.62 -2.63
CA TYR A 36 17.18 3.11 -3.69
C TYR A 36 15.71 3.01 -3.24
N MET A 37 15.45 2.54 -2.02
CA MET A 37 14.09 2.52 -1.46
C MET A 37 13.52 3.92 -1.26
N LEU A 38 14.32 4.86 -0.75
CA LEU A 38 13.87 6.24 -0.58
C LEU A 38 13.57 6.93 -1.92
N SER A 39 14.40 6.73 -2.95
CA SER A 39 14.13 7.29 -4.28
C SER A 39 12.90 6.64 -4.93
N LEU A 40 12.71 5.33 -4.75
CA LEU A 40 11.51 4.63 -5.19
C LEU A 40 10.25 5.16 -4.49
N MET A 41 10.30 5.35 -3.17
CA MET A 41 9.19 5.93 -2.40
C MET A 41 8.87 7.35 -2.87
N ALA A 42 9.88 8.20 -3.09
CA ALA A 42 9.66 9.56 -3.59
C ALA A 42 9.00 9.58 -4.98
N ALA A 43 9.47 8.74 -5.90
CA ALA A 43 8.89 8.61 -7.23
C ALA A 43 7.45 8.09 -7.18
N MET A 44 7.20 7.05 -6.38
CA MET A 44 5.87 6.49 -6.16
C MET A 44 4.91 7.51 -5.55
N SER A 45 5.34 8.31 -4.57
CA SER A 45 4.51 9.37 -3.97
C SER A 45 3.99 10.35 -5.01
N ILE A 46 4.84 10.78 -5.94
CA ILE A 46 4.44 11.72 -7.01
C ILE A 46 3.41 11.05 -7.92
N LEU A 47 3.63 9.79 -8.31
CA LEU A 47 2.69 9.03 -9.14
C LEU A 47 1.33 8.85 -8.44
N PHE A 48 1.34 8.50 -7.15
CA PHE A 48 0.11 8.32 -6.38
C PHE A 48 -0.62 9.64 -6.12
N LEU A 49 0.10 10.76 -6.02
CA LEU A 49 -0.53 12.08 -5.94
C LEU A 49 -1.29 12.39 -7.22
N ILE A 50 -0.67 12.17 -8.38
CA ILE A 50 -1.29 12.41 -9.69
C ILE A 50 -2.48 11.46 -9.89
N LEU A 51 -2.28 10.16 -9.70
CA LEU A 51 -3.34 9.15 -9.87
C LEU A 51 -4.49 9.36 -8.87
N GLY A 52 -4.18 9.66 -7.62
CA GLY A 52 -5.17 9.95 -6.58
C GLY A 52 -6.01 11.16 -6.92
N SER A 53 -5.40 12.23 -7.45
CA SER A 53 -6.12 13.44 -7.88
C SER A 53 -7.04 13.14 -9.06
N ILE A 54 -6.57 12.38 -10.05
CA ILE A 54 -7.38 11.98 -11.21
C ILE A 54 -8.56 11.11 -10.77
N ILE A 55 -8.31 10.09 -9.95
CA ILE A 55 -9.35 9.18 -9.45
C ILE A 55 -10.39 9.96 -8.63
N LEU A 56 -9.96 10.89 -7.77
CA LEU A 56 -10.87 11.72 -7.00
C LEU A 56 -11.75 12.58 -7.90
N GLY A 57 -11.17 13.28 -8.87
CA GLY A 57 -11.90 14.12 -9.82
C GLY A 57 -12.91 13.33 -10.65
N VAL A 58 -12.50 12.17 -11.17
CA VAL A 58 -13.39 11.28 -11.93
C VAL A 58 -14.53 10.78 -11.06
N ASN A 59 -14.23 10.33 -9.83
CA ASN A 59 -15.26 9.79 -8.95
C ASN A 59 -16.25 10.89 -8.51
N TRP A 60 -15.77 12.10 -8.24
CA TRP A 60 -16.63 13.25 -7.97
C TRP A 60 -17.55 13.57 -9.15
N LEU A 61 -16.99 13.68 -10.36
CA LEU A 61 -17.75 13.94 -11.59
C LEU A 61 -18.82 12.86 -11.83
N LEU A 62 -18.45 11.58 -11.69
CA LEU A 62 -19.38 10.47 -11.88
C LEU A 62 -20.55 10.50 -10.89
N ASN A 63 -20.29 10.82 -9.61
CA ASN A 63 -21.36 10.92 -8.61
C ASN A 63 -22.28 12.12 -8.88
N PHE A 64 -21.72 13.24 -9.33
CA PHE A 64 -22.49 14.41 -9.70
C PHE A 64 -23.38 14.17 -10.92
N GLU A 65 -22.82 13.61 -12.00
CA GLU A 65 -23.57 13.33 -13.24
C GLU A 65 -24.62 12.24 -13.05
N ARG A 66 -24.32 11.19 -12.28
CA ARG A 66 -25.21 10.04 -12.15
C ARG A 66 -26.29 10.23 -11.10
N TYR A 67 -25.94 10.82 -9.96
CA TYR A 67 -26.82 10.88 -8.79
C TYR A 67 -27.23 12.31 -8.43
N HIS A 68 -26.66 13.33 -9.09
CA HIS A 68 -26.83 14.75 -8.73
C HIS A 68 -26.45 15.03 -7.27
N ILE A 69 -25.52 14.23 -6.73
CA ILE A 69 -24.99 14.38 -5.38
C ILE A 69 -23.61 15.01 -5.49
N ASP A 70 -23.43 16.12 -4.79
CA ASP A 70 -22.10 16.68 -4.59
C ASP A 70 -21.34 15.84 -3.55
N ALA A 71 -20.58 14.86 -4.04
CA ALA A 71 -19.76 13.96 -3.24
C ALA A 71 -18.36 14.54 -2.94
N ALA A 72 -18.23 15.87 -2.89
CA ALA A 72 -16.96 16.51 -2.55
C ALA A 72 -16.52 16.15 -1.12
N PRO A 73 -15.22 15.87 -0.91
CA PRO A 73 -14.72 15.60 0.43
C PRO A 73 -14.69 16.86 1.28
N ARG A 74 -14.96 16.71 2.59
CA ARG A 74 -14.86 17.82 3.54
C ARG A 74 -13.48 18.47 3.56
N SER A 75 -12.41 17.69 3.39
CA SER A 75 -11.05 18.19 3.27
C SER A 75 -10.39 17.70 1.98
N LEU A 76 -10.50 18.50 0.92
CA LEU A 76 -9.90 18.19 -0.39
C LEU A 76 -8.38 17.99 -0.28
N LEU A 77 -7.68 18.92 0.38
CA LEU A 77 -6.23 18.83 0.59
C LEU A 77 -5.85 17.59 1.40
N GLY A 78 -6.65 17.24 2.42
CA GLY A 78 -6.40 16.06 3.23
C GLY A 78 -6.46 14.77 2.42
N ILE A 79 -7.47 14.63 1.55
CA ILE A 79 -7.60 13.44 0.70
C ILE A 79 -6.50 13.34 -0.34
N ILE A 80 -6.15 14.46 -0.98
CA ILE A 80 -5.06 14.50 -1.95
C ILE A 80 -3.73 14.12 -1.27
N ALA A 81 -3.48 14.60 -0.04
CA ALA A 81 -2.30 14.24 0.73
C ALA A 81 -2.32 12.79 1.24
N LEU A 82 -3.50 12.22 1.50
CA LEU A 82 -3.67 10.84 1.93
C LEU A 82 -3.38 9.84 0.80
N ALA A 83 -3.72 10.18 -0.44
CA ALA A 83 -3.52 9.31 -1.60
C ALA A 83 -2.08 8.74 -1.75
N PRO A 84 -1.01 9.55 -1.64
CA PRO A 84 0.36 9.05 -1.58
C PRO A 84 0.62 8.09 -0.41
N ALA A 85 0.11 8.39 0.78
CA ALA A 85 0.33 7.56 1.96
C ALA A 85 -0.32 6.17 1.81
N GLU A 86 -1.55 6.12 1.26
CA GLU A 86 -2.24 4.85 0.98
C GLU A 86 -1.54 4.05 -0.11
N GLY A 87 -1.16 4.72 -1.21
CA GLY A 87 -0.44 4.09 -2.31
C GLY A 87 0.90 3.50 -1.84
N LEU A 88 1.66 4.25 -1.05
CA LEU A 88 2.91 3.76 -0.46
C LEU A 88 2.70 2.64 0.55
N LEU A 89 1.63 2.66 1.33
CA LEU A 89 1.32 1.55 2.24
C LEU A 89 1.12 0.24 1.47
N VAL A 90 0.24 0.25 0.46
CA VAL A 90 -0.01 -0.95 -0.37
C VAL A 90 1.25 -1.36 -1.12
N SER A 91 2.04 -0.40 -1.57
CA SER A 91 3.32 -0.64 -2.23
C SER A 91 4.32 -1.31 -1.28
N GLY A 92 4.49 -0.78 -0.07
CA GLY A 92 5.38 -1.35 0.94
C GLY A 92 5.01 -2.79 1.28
N VAL A 93 3.72 -3.08 1.47
CA VAL A 93 3.24 -4.45 1.71
C VAL A 93 3.51 -5.35 0.51
N THR A 94 3.25 -4.86 -0.71
CA THR A 94 3.52 -5.61 -1.94
C THR A 94 5.00 -5.92 -2.12
N LEU A 95 5.86 -4.94 -1.89
CA LEU A 95 7.32 -5.07 -1.94
C LEU A 95 7.83 -6.07 -0.89
N ALA A 96 7.27 -6.05 0.32
CA ALA A 96 7.64 -6.98 1.38
C ALA A 96 7.28 -8.41 0.98
N ILE A 97 6.05 -8.62 0.50
CA ILE A 97 5.58 -9.92 0.00
C ILE A 97 6.47 -10.42 -1.14
N PHE A 98 6.70 -9.60 -2.17
CA PHE A 98 7.58 -10.00 -3.28
C PHE A 98 8.99 -10.30 -2.81
N SER A 99 9.55 -9.50 -1.91
CA SER A 99 10.91 -9.71 -1.42
C SER A 99 11.03 -11.02 -0.62
N ILE A 100 10.03 -11.36 0.19
CA ILE A 100 9.95 -12.64 0.92
C ILE A 100 9.89 -13.80 -0.08
N PHE A 101 8.93 -13.79 -0.99
CA PHE A 101 8.74 -14.91 -1.90
C PHE A 101 9.89 -15.10 -2.90
N ILE A 102 10.49 -14.02 -3.41
CA ILE A 102 11.68 -14.12 -4.26
C ILE A 102 12.82 -14.76 -3.47
N THR A 103 12.97 -14.41 -2.19
CA THR A 103 14.03 -14.97 -1.32
C THR A 103 13.84 -16.47 -1.07
N TYR A 104 12.60 -16.94 -0.84
CA TYR A 104 12.34 -18.32 -0.41
C TYR A 104 11.91 -19.28 -1.54
N SER A 105 11.16 -18.80 -2.52
CA SER A 105 10.57 -19.62 -3.60
C SER A 105 11.08 -19.24 -4.99
N GLY A 106 11.95 -18.23 -5.08
CA GLY A 106 12.48 -17.73 -6.35
C GLY A 106 11.42 -17.05 -7.23
N TYR A 107 11.77 -16.82 -8.50
CA TYR A 107 10.95 -16.05 -9.45
C TYR A 107 9.75 -16.81 -10.03
N ARG A 108 9.69 -18.15 -9.85
CA ARG A 108 8.72 -19.03 -10.54
C ARG A 108 7.27 -18.76 -10.17
N HIS A 109 7.02 -18.31 -8.93
CA HIS A 109 5.66 -18.15 -8.40
C HIS A 109 5.14 -16.71 -8.39
N LEU A 110 5.91 -15.76 -8.93
CA LEU A 110 5.57 -14.33 -8.84
C LEU A 110 4.19 -13.99 -9.40
N ASN A 111 3.75 -14.65 -10.48
CA ASN A 111 2.44 -14.39 -11.08
C ASN A 111 1.27 -14.73 -10.14
N TYR A 112 1.39 -15.77 -9.32
CA TYR A 112 0.37 -16.14 -8.33
C TYR A 112 0.37 -15.19 -7.13
N ILE A 113 1.55 -14.71 -6.73
CA ILE A 113 1.74 -13.88 -5.55
C ILE A 113 1.27 -12.43 -5.80
N ARG A 114 1.22 -11.97 -7.06
CA ARG A 114 0.75 -10.62 -7.42
C ARG A 114 -0.65 -10.29 -6.90
N PHE A 115 -1.51 -11.29 -6.73
CA PHE A 115 -2.86 -11.11 -6.21
C PHE A 115 -2.93 -11.08 -4.68
N LEU A 116 -1.90 -11.59 -3.99
CA LEU A 116 -1.89 -11.72 -2.54
C LEU A 116 -2.05 -10.38 -1.79
N PRO A 117 -1.33 -9.29 -2.15
CA PRO A 117 -1.51 -8.01 -1.47
C PRO A 117 -2.93 -7.46 -1.62
N ILE A 118 -3.54 -7.64 -2.79
CA ILE A 118 -4.91 -7.21 -3.07
C ILE A 118 -5.90 -8.05 -2.27
N TYR A 119 -5.69 -9.36 -2.19
CA TYR A 119 -6.54 -10.26 -1.42
C TYR A 119 -6.45 -9.97 0.08
N ILE A 120 -5.23 -9.75 0.61
CA ILE A 120 -5.04 -9.37 2.02
C ILE A 120 -5.72 -8.04 2.30
N TYR A 121 -5.56 -7.05 1.41
CA TYR A 121 -6.25 -5.76 1.50
C TYR A 121 -7.77 -5.96 1.57
N PHE A 122 -8.34 -6.69 0.59
CA PHE A 122 -9.78 -6.90 0.48
C PHE A 122 -10.34 -7.69 1.66
N ALA A 123 -9.69 -8.79 2.06
CA ALA A 123 -10.11 -9.61 3.19
C ALA A 123 -10.05 -8.83 4.51
N ALA A 124 -9.02 -8.00 4.70
CA ALA A 124 -8.89 -7.17 5.89
C ALA A 124 -9.99 -6.10 5.95
N ASP A 125 -10.24 -5.37 4.86
CA ASP A 125 -11.32 -4.37 4.80
C ASP A 125 -12.71 -5.03 4.91
N PHE A 126 -12.93 -6.16 4.23
CA PHE A 126 -14.22 -6.87 4.21
C PHE A 126 -14.57 -7.50 5.55
N SER A 127 -13.59 -8.08 6.26
CA SER A 127 -13.80 -8.66 7.60
C SER A 127 -14.35 -7.65 8.62
N ILE A 128 -14.10 -6.36 8.39
CA ILE A 128 -14.53 -5.26 9.25
C ILE A 128 -15.95 -4.80 8.88
N ILE A 129 -16.29 -4.84 7.60
CA ILE A 129 -17.61 -4.42 7.10
C ILE A 129 -18.70 -5.44 7.46
N GLU A 130 -18.44 -6.74 7.28
CA GLU A 130 -19.50 -7.76 7.41
C GLU A 130 -19.48 -8.52 8.74
N ALA A 131 -18.30 -8.85 9.27
CA ALA A 131 -18.24 -9.87 10.31
C ALA A 131 -18.37 -9.29 11.73
N GLY A 132 -18.16 -7.99 11.92
CA GLY A 132 -18.05 -7.39 13.27
C GLY A 132 -17.02 -8.11 14.15
N VAL A 133 -16.06 -8.83 13.54
CA VAL A 133 -15.08 -9.63 14.27
C VAL A 133 -13.99 -8.68 14.76
N HIS A 134 -14.21 -8.21 15.98
CA HIS A 134 -13.36 -7.23 16.66
C HIS A 134 -12.34 -7.97 17.54
N GLY A 135 -11.18 -8.28 16.96
CA GLY A 135 -10.03 -8.89 17.64
C GLY A 135 -8.73 -8.14 17.38
N ALA A 136 -7.59 -8.64 17.88
CA ALA A 136 -6.28 -8.00 17.69
C ALA A 136 -5.91 -7.77 16.21
N SER A 137 -6.46 -8.56 15.28
CA SER A 137 -6.35 -8.38 13.83
C SER A 137 -6.88 -7.03 13.33
N TYR A 138 -7.85 -6.44 14.02
CA TYR A 138 -8.40 -5.11 13.74
C TYR A 138 -7.34 -4.02 13.91
N TYR A 139 -6.64 -4.01 15.04
CA TYR A 139 -5.61 -3.00 15.36
C TYR A 139 -4.29 -3.22 14.60
N LEU A 140 -4.05 -4.43 14.13
CA LEU A 140 -2.86 -4.78 13.35
C LEU A 140 -3.05 -4.53 11.85
N SER A 141 -4.27 -4.28 11.37
CA SER A 141 -4.53 -4.04 9.94
C SER A 141 -4.18 -2.59 9.56
N PRO A 142 -3.17 -2.37 8.71
CA PRO A 142 -2.85 -1.01 8.26
C PRO A 142 -3.87 -0.45 7.27
N PHE A 143 -4.64 -1.34 6.63
CA PHE A 143 -5.67 -1.00 5.66
C PHE A 143 -6.88 -0.36 6.33
N LEU A 144 -7.20 -0.80 7.56
CA LEU A 144 -8.24 -0.18 8.37
C LEU A 144 -7.94 1.28 8.67
N SER A 145 -6.71 1.59 9.10
CA SER A 145 -6.31 2.96 9.43
C SER A 145 -6.45 3.89 8.23
N SER A 146 -6.14 3.40 7.03
CA SER A 146 -6.35 4.10 5.76
C SER A 146 -7.84 4.31 5.47
N THR A 147 -8.66 3.26 5.53
CA THR A 147 -10.12 3.33 5.31
C THR A 147 -10.79 4.30 6.28
N TYR A 148 -10.39 4.26 7.55
CA TYR A 148 -10.89 5.18 8.57
C TYR A 148 -10.51 6.64 8.29
N LEU A 149 -9.25 6.91 7.93
CA LEU A 149 -8.82 8.27 7.58
C LEU A 149 -9.57 8.80 6.36
N THR A 150 -9.80 7.97 5.35
CA THR A 150 -10.62 8.32 4.19
C THR A 150 -12.04 8.68 4.62
N ILE A 151 -12.71 7.87 5.44
CA ILE A 151 -14.06 8.18 5.95
C ILE A 151 -14.06 9.50 6.74
N TYR A 152 -13.08 9.71 7.61
CA TYR A 152 -12.96 10.92 8.40
C TYR A 152 -12.79 12.17 7.52
N LEU A 153 -11.98 12.10 6.46
CA LEU A 153 -11.75 13.22 5.54
C LEU A 153 -12.93 13.52 4.61
N TYR A 154 -13.75 12.51 4.29
CA TYR A 154 -15.00 12.70 3.53
C TYR A 154 -16.13 13.23 4.40
N SER A 155 -16.42 12.54 5.52
CA SER A 155 -17.63 12.78 6.33
C SER A 155 -17.38 13.70 7.52
N GLY A 156 -16.14 13.83 7.99
CA GLY A 156 -15.81 14.44 9.28
C GLY A 156 -16.26 13.64 10.50
N SER A 157 -16.81 12.44 10.31
CA SER A 157 -17.23 11.56 11.39
C SER A 157 -16.05 10.81 11.96
N LYS A 158 -15.97 10.75 13.30
CA LYS A 158 -15.04 9.84 13.99
C LYS A 158 -15.60 8.42 14.14
N ARG A 159 -16.86 8.21 13.75
CA ARG A 159 -17.59 6.95 13.89
C ARG A 159 -17.65 6.23 12.57
N PHE A 160 -17.44 4.91 12.63
CA PHE A 160 -17.60 4.04 11.47
C PHE A 160 -19.11 3.86 11.16
N PRO A 161 -19.57 4.09 9.92
CA PRO A 161 -21.00 4.19 9.60
C PRO A 161 -21.75 2.85 9.61
N PHE A 162 -21.05 1.71 9.54
CA PHE A 162 -21.67 0.39 9.36
C PHE A 162 -21.83 -0.42 10.66
N ASN A 163 -21.41 0.10 11.81
CA ASN A 163 -21.51 -0.62 13.08
C ASN A 163 -22.53 0.04 14.03
N THR A 164 -23.77 -0.41 13.94
CA THR A 164 -24.87 0.05 14.82
C THR A 164 -24.87 -0.63 16.18
N ILE A 165 -24.22 -1.80 16.31
CA ILE A 165 -24.21 -2.62 17.53
C ILE A 165 -23.08 -2.18 18.48
N THR A 166 -21.93 -1.77 17.95
CA THR A 166 -20.81 -1.19 18.71
C THR A 166 -20.26 0.04 17.99
N PRO A 167 -20.71 1.26 18.34
CA PRO A 167 -20.21 2.48 17.69
C PRO A 167 -18.76 2.75 18.12
N TYR A 168 -17.80 2.38 17.26
CA TYR A 168 -16.40 2.69 17.48
C TYR A 168 -16.09 4.13 17.05
N SER A 169 -15.45 4.86 17.96
CA SER A 169 -14.79 6.12 17.69
C SER A 169 -13.30 5.84 17.50
N VAL A 170 -12.79 6.03 16.29
CA VAL A 170 -11.34 5.93 16.06
C VAL A 170 -10.74 7.32 16.15
N ASP A 171 -9.53 7.46 16.68
CA ASP A 171 -8.84 8.75 16.67
C ASP A 171 -8.05 8.90 15.35
N PRO A 172 -8.26 9.97 14.56
CA PRO A 172 -7.50 10.19 13.33
C PRO A 172 -5.99 10.29 13.56
N HIS A 173 -5.55 10.76 14.72
CA HIS A 173 -4.12 10.81 15.06
C HIS A 173 -3.54 9.40 15.24
N LEU A 174 -4.25 8.51 15.94
CA LEU A 174 -3.83 7.12 16.11
C LEU A 174 -3.85 6.35 14.79
N ALA A 175 -4.82 6.63 13.92
CA ALA A 175 -4.86 6.04 12.59
C ALA A 175 -3.66 6.48 11.72
N LEU A 176 -3.28 7.76 11.77
CA LEU A 176 -2.06 8.25 11.09
C LEU A 176 -0.80 7.57 11.63
N ILE A 177 -0.67 7.43 12.95
CA ILE A 177 0.47 6.75 13.58
C ILE A 177 0.53 5.29 13.15
N SER A 178 -0.61 4.58 13.18
CA SER A 178 -0.72 3.18 12.75
C SER A 178 -0.33 3.01 11.28
N LEU A 179 -0.81 3.91 10.40
CA LEU A 179 -0.47 3.91 8.99
C LEU A 179 1.03 4.12 8.77
N ALA A 180 1.63 5.13 9.43
CA ALA A 180 3.06 5.41 9.35
C ALA A 180 3.93 4.25 9.89
N ALA A 181 3.54 3.66 11.02
CA ALA A 181 4.22 2.50 11.61
C ALA A 181 4.20 1.30 10.65
N SER A 182 3.09 1.08 9.99
CA SER A 182 2.93 -0.05 9.06
C SER A 182 3.69 0.14 7.76
N MET A 183 3.78 1.37 7.26
CA MET A 183 4.70 1.72 6.18
C MET A 183 6.14 1.43 6.60
N LEU A 184 6.56 1.90 7.79
CA LEU A 184 7.91 1.66 8.28
C LEU A 184 8.23 0.16 8.39
N ILE A 185 7.33 -0.64 8.94
CA ILE A 185 7.51 -2.10 9.06
C ILE A 185 7.63 -2.77 7.68
N SER A 186 6.76 -2.43 6.73
CA SER A 186 6.75 -3.07 5.41
C SER A 186 7.98 -2.69 4.55
N TYR A 187 8.41 -1.43 4.58
CA TYR A 187 9.63 -1.00 3.88
C TYR A 187 10.91 -1.52 4.54
N THR A 188 10.98 -1.57 5.87
CA THR A 188 12.14 -2.17 6.58
C THR A 188 12.25 -3.66 6.28
N ALA A 189 11.14 -4.41 6.29
CA ALA A 189 11.11 -5.80 5.86
C ALA A 189 11.65 -5.95 4.41
N SER A 190 11.18 -5.11 3.49
CA SER A 190 11.62 -5.11 2.09
C SER A 190 13.15 -4.89 1.96
N ILE A 191 13.72 -3.94 2.71
CA ILE A 191 15.17 -3.66 2.72
C ILE A 191 15.96 -4.88 3.21
N ILE A 192 15.49 -5.53 4.29
CA ILE A 192 16.14 -6.71 4.87
C ILE A 192 16.16 -7.86 3.86
N PHE A 193 15.04 -8.14 3.20
CA PHE A 193 14.96 -9.22 2.22
C PHE A 193 15.71 -8.90 0.91
N MET A 194 15.74 -7.65 0.46
CA MET A 194 16.57 -7.25 -0.69
C MET A 194 18.06 -7.55 -0.51
N LYS A 195 18.56 -7.48 0.73
CA LYS A 195 19.95 -7.87 1.03
C LYS A 195 20.22 -9.32 0.64
N ARG A 196 19.25 -10.22 0.82
CA ARG A 196 19.35 -11.65 0.49
C ARG A 196 19.16 -11.94 -1.01
N ILE A 197 18.29 -11.19 -1.68
CA ILE A 197 18.09 -11.33 -3.13
C ILE A 197 19.38 -10.99 -3.88
N GLY A 198 20.02 -9.87 -3.53
CA GLY A 198 21.23 -9.39 -4.19
C GLY A 198 22.45 -10.32 -4.05
N SER A 199 22.53 -11.14 -3.00
CA SER A 199 23.58 -12.16 -2.86
C SER A 199 23.29 -13.39 -3.73
N SER A 200 22.04 -13.87 -3.78
CA SER A 200 21.69 -15.08 -4.55
C SER A 200 21.86 -14.94 -6.07
N GLY A 201 21.68 -13.73 -6.62
CA GLY A 201 21.85 -13.47 -8.05
C GLY A 201 23.30 -13.51 -8.52
N VAL A 202 24.26 -13.27 -7.63
CA VAL A 202 25.70 -13.32 -7.94
C VAL A 202 26.22 -14.77 -7.94
N ASP A 203 25.62 -15.62 -7.12
CA ASP A 203 26.00 -17.03 -7.02
C ASP A 203 25.36 -17.90 -8.11
N GLY A 204 24.18 -17.52 -8.61
CA GLY A 204 23.48 -18.24 -9.69
C GLY A 204 24.14 -18.16 -11.08
N GLU A 205 24.90 -17.09 -11.36
CA GLU A 205 25.64 -16.95 -12.63
C GLU A 205 27.02 -17.63 -12.61
N ARG A 206 27.51 -18.11 -11.47
CA ARG A 206 28.74 -18.91 -11.40
C ARG A 206 28.52 -20.40 -11.71
N LEU A 207 27.25 -20.81 -11.89
CA LEU A 207 26.85 -22.19 -12.13
C LEU A 207 26.38 -22.43 -13.58
N PHE A 208 26.60 -21.48 -14.49
CA PHE A 208 26.41 -21.66 -15.93
C PHE A 208 27.70 -21.30 -16.68
#